data_AF-A0A934EW53-F1
#
_entry.id   AF-A0A934EW53-F1
#
_cell.length_a   1.000
_cell.length_b   1.000
_cell.length_c   1.000
_cell.angle_alpha   90.00
_cell.angle_beta   90.00
_cell.angle_gamma   90.00
#
_symmetry.space_group_name_H-M   'P 1'
#
loop_
_entity.id
_entity.type
_entity.pdbx_description
1 polymer ?
#
loop_
_entity_poly.entity_id
_entity_poly.type
_entity_poly.pdbx_seq_one_letter_code
_entity_poly.pdbx_strand_id
1 'polypeptide(L)'
;MRTKLVFIATATACVLVIGTIAMRLLAASPAKTIAPPNESEVELSVVEKGATYKLYRAALWRVNPHSGQWEFMEQMYDPDFYAKNYAERDGAICRKAANGNLVPVRRQFADGFEHAKPIRELIGIDTGWTAFTLQSPKAPSVNAYVRLRKLILKGQSDFLDNRVETSADVVHSGKRALKTFSMPPSHAMVCAKASLDTELLHFVKGDEVWFSGWYFVPERSGMPFTVMDLETTWFKESPGIRIMLADGKYAMFELKWGAKPKYRQPKGREVVFPAAKWVHLKAHLKLSEKSDGVIELWQDGAKIVDARGQTLPLAHTIYNSLEIGITAHNDRSQPATLYVDDVAISDQPIN
;
A
#
# COMPACT_ATOMS: atom_id res chain seq x y z
N MET A 1 43.81 8.87 24.12
CA MET A 1 43.34 8.93 22.72
C MET A 1 42.34 7.81 22.50
N ARG A 2 41.05 8.14 22.39
CA ARG A 2 39.95 7.18 22.19
C ARG A 2 39.58 7.15 20.72
N THR A 3 39.92 6.06 20.03
CA THR A 3 39.54 5.82 18.63
C THR A 3 38.06 5.41 18.59
N LYS A 4 37.22 6.24 17.96
CA LYS A 4 35.80 5.96 17.75
C LYS A 4 35.66 4.89 16.67
N LEU A 5 35.14 3.73 17.03
CA LEU A 5 34.64 2.72 16.10
C LEU A 5 33.30 3.24 15.53
N VAL A 6 33.28 3.54 14.23
CA VAL A 6 32.04 3.85 13.49
C VAL A 6 31.44 2.52 13.07
N PHE A 7 30.31 2.14 13.68
CA PHE A 7 29.48 1.05 13.17
C PHE A 7 28.73 1.54 11.93
N ILE A 8 29.18 1.10 10.75
CA ILE A 8 28.41 1.19 9.51
C ILE A 8 27.40 0.05 9.55
N ALA A 9 26.15 0.36 9.85
CA ALA A 9 25.04 -0.56 9.69
C ALA A 9 24.64 -0.59 8.20
N THR A 10 25.17 -1.55 7.46
CA THR A 10 24.78 -1.85 6.08
C THR A 10 23.40 -2.53 6.09
N ALA A 11 22.34 -1.74 5.89
CA ALA A 11 21.01 -2.27 5.57
C ALA A 11 20.94 -2.60 4.07
N THR A 12 21.50 -3.74 3.67
CA THR A 12 21.39 -4.24 2.30
C THR A 12 20.24 -5.24 2.21
N ALA A 13 19.05 -4.72 1.90
CA ALA A 13 17.94 -5.50 1.35
C ALA A 13 17.11 -4.63 0.41
N CYS A 14 17.76 -4.03 -0.60
CA CYS A 14 17.08 -3.44 -1.75
C CYS A 14 16.65 -4.55 -2.70
N VAL A 15 15.46 -5.10 -2.44
CA VAL A 15 14.73 -5.94 -3.41
C VAL A 15 13.37 -5.28 -3.62
N LEU A 16 12.94 -5.22 -4.88
CA LEU A 16 11.67 -4.70 -5.45
C LEU A 16 11.69 -3.27 -6.00
N VAL A 17 12.09 -3.17 -7.27
CA VAL A 17 11.20 -2.85 -8.42
C VAL A 17 11.58 -3.73 -9.65
N ILE A 18 12.77 -4.36 -9.65
CA ILE A 18 13.35 -5.01 -10.86
C ILE A 18 13.53 -6.55 -10.72
N GLY A 19 13.22 -7.13 -9.56
CA GLY A 19 13.61 -8.51 -9.20
C GLY A 19 13.06 -9.65 -10.09
N THR A 20 12.05 -9.41 -10.91
CA THR A 20 11.44 -10.42 -11.80
C THR A 20 11.93 -10.35 -13.25
N ILE A 21 12.80 -9.39 -13.62
CA ILE A 21 13.21 -9.19 -15.02
C ILE A 21 14.29 -10.20 -15.48
N ALA A 22 14.97 -10.90 -14.57
CA ALA A 22 16.19 -11.65 -14.90
C ALA A 22 16.00 -13.04 -15.57
N MET A 23 14.78 -13.52 -15.84
CA MET A 23 14.56 -14.92 -16.32
C MET A 23 13.86 -15.08 -17.68
N ARG A 24 13.76 -14.04 -18.51
CA ARG A 24 13.22 -14.15 -19.88
C ARG A 24 14.26 -13.76 -20.93
N LEU A 25 15.22 -14.64 -21.15
CA LEU A 25 16.19 -14.55 -22.25
C LEU A 25 16.16 -15.82 -23.11
N LEU A 26 15.06 -16.05 -23.82
CA LEU A 26 15.04 -16.93 -24.99
C LEU A 26 14.12 -16.28 -26.04
N ALA A 27 14.71 -15.92 -27.18
CA ALA A 27 14.18 -15.12 -28.30
C ALA A 27 13.99 -13.60 -28.02
N ALA A 28 15.10 -12.87 -27.89
CA ALA A 28 15.08 -11.42 -27.69
C ALA A 28 14.80 -10.69 -29.02
N SER A 29 13.58 -10.18 -29.18
CA SER A 29 13.37 -9.01 -30.05
C SER A 29 14.36 -7.90 -29.63
N PRO A 30 14.94 -7.14 -30.57
CA PRO A 30 15.83 -6.04 -30.22
C PRO A 30 15.12 -5.12 -29.22
N ALA A 31 15.80 -4.82 -28.10
CA ALA A 31 15.25 -3.95 -27.09
C ALA A 31 14.90 -2.60 -27.73
N LYS A 32 13.66 -2.14 -27.53
CA LYS A 32 13.22 -0.84 -28.02
C LYS A 32 14.12 0.23 -27.39
N THR A 33 14.82 0.99 -28.22
CA THR A 33 15.70 2.08 -27.79
C THR A 33 15.20 3.42 -28.32
N ILE A 34 15.47 4.50 -27.59
CA ILE A 34 15.22 5.87 -28.02
C ILE A 34 16.40 6.77 -27.67
N ALA A 35 16.55 7.87 -28.41
CA ALA A 35 17.39 8.98 -27.99
C ALA A 35 16.82 9.61 -26.71
N PRO A 36 17.66 10.14 -25.81
CA PRO A 36 17.20 10.77 -24.58
C PRO A 36 16.25 11.94 -24.90
N PRO A 37 15.04 11.98 -24.30
CA PRO A 37 14.16 13.14 -24.38
C PRO A 37 14.73 14.33 -23.59
N ASN A 38 14.03 15.46 -23.61
CA ASN A 38 14.40 16.60 -22.79
C ASN A 38 14.26 16.25 -21.30
N GLU A 39 15.20 16.69 -20.47
CA GLU A 39 15.19 16.36 -19.04
C GLU A 39 13.94 16.89 -18.31
N SER A 40 13.35 17.99 -18.80
CA SER A 40 12.10 18.54 -18.27
C SER A 40 10.87 17.64 -18.49
N GLU A 41 10.95 16.66 -19.41
CA GLU A 41 9.89 15.69 -19.66
C GLU A 41 10.06 14.42 -18.82
N VAL A 42 11.15 14.31 -18.06
CA VAL A 42 11.42 13.16 -17.19
C VAL A 42 10.62 13.29 -15.91
N GLU A 43 9.80 12.28 -15.64
CA GLU A 43 8.90 12.25 -14.51
C GLU A 43 9.60 11.77 -13.23
N LEU A 44 10.59 10.88 -13.39
CA LEU A 44 11.40 10.34 -12.30
C LEU A 44 12.76 9.90 -12.82
N SER A 45 13.82 10.14 -12.03
CA SER A 45 15.16 9.61 -12.26
C SER A 45 15.62 8.89 -10.99
N VAL A 46 16.05 7.63 -11.13
CA VAL A 46 16.54 6.79 -10.03
C VAL A 46 17.83 6.10 -10.43
N VAL A 47 18.78 6.04 -9.50
CA VAL A 47 19.98 5.21 -9.64
C VAL A 47 19.84 4.00 -8.73
N GLU A 48 19.90 2.81 -9.31
CA GLU A 48 19.81 1.54 -8.58
C GLU A 48 20.97 0.65 -9.02
N LYS A 49 21.80 0.21 -8.07
CA LYS A 49 22.96 -0.66 -8.30
C LYS A 49 23.90 -0.16 -9.41
N GLY A 50 24.08 1.16 -9.50
CA GLY A 50 24.94 1.80 -10.48
C GLY A 50 24.32 1.98 -11.88
N ALA A 51 23.09 1.52 -12.10
CA ALA A 51 22.34 1.79 -13.33
C ALA A 51 21.35 2.95 -13.10
N THR A 52 21.25 3.83 -14.10
CA THR A 52 20.28 4.94 -14.09
C THR A 52 19.03 4.51 -14.82
N TYR A 53 17.88 4.77 -14.20
CA TYR A 53 16.55 4.53 -14.74
C TYR A 53 15.78 5.85 -14.80
N LYS A 54 15.05 6.06 -15.89
CA LYS A 54 14.21 7.24 -16.09
C LYS A 54 12.79 6.82 -16.41
N LEU A 55 11.82 7.48 -15.79
CA LEU A 55 10.41 7.36 -16.12
C LEU A 55 10.06 8.47 -17.12
N TYR A 56 9.55 8.07 -18.27
CA TYR A 56 9.16 8.99 -19.32
C TYR A 56 7.97 8.44 -20.08
N ARG A 57 6.89 9.25 -20.14
CA ARG A 57 5.62 8.90 -20.78
C ARG A 57 5.11 7.54 -20.30
N ALA A 58 5.08 7.39 -18.98
CA ALA A 58 4.60 6.19 -18.32
C ALA A 58 5.42 4.91 -18.49
N ALA A 59 6.58 4.97 -19.16
CA ALA A 59 7.49 3.85 -19.34
C ALA A 59 8.80 4.07 -18.56
N LEU A 60 9.31 3.00 -17.94
CA LEU A 60 10.62 2.97 -17.32
C LEU A 60 11.66 2.59 -18.38
N TRP A 61 12.73 3.39 -18.42
CA TRP A 61 13.84 3.23 -19.34
C TRP A 61 15.14 3.11 -18.56
N ARG A 62 16.05 2.23 -19.00
CA ARG A 62 17.42 2.17 -18.49
C ARG A 62 18.31 3.02 -19.39
N VAL A 63 19.12 3.90 -18.80
CA VAL A 63 20.10 4.70 -19.55
C VAL A 63 21.34 3.84 -19.81
N ASN A 64 21.69 3.67 -21.09
CA ASN A 64 22.93 3.01 -21.48
C ASN A 64 24.12 3.95 -21.18
N PRO A 65 25.08 3.54 -20.34
CA PRO A 65 26.17 4.43 -19.92
C PRO A 65 27.18 4.74 -21.02
N HIS A 66 27.22 3.94 -22.10
CA HIS A 66 28.17 4.12 -23.19
C HIS A 66 27.59 4.97 -24.33
N SER A 67 26.34 4.72 -24.71
CA SER A 67 25.70 5.39 -25.85
C SER A 67 24.80 6.56 -25.44
N GLY A 68 24.44 6.67 -24.17
CA GLY A 68 23.42 7.60 -23.68
C GLY A 68 21.99 7.28 -24.15
N GLN A 69 21.81 6.24 -24.97
CA GLN A 69 20.50 5.79 -25.44
C GLN A 69 19.70 5.17 -24.30
N TRP A 70 18.38 5.24 -24.40
CA TRP A 70 17.47 4.72 -23.40
C TRP A 70 16.87 3.42 -23.87
N GLU A 71 17.01 2.37 -23.08
CA GLU A 71 16.51 1.03 -23.34
C GLU A 71 15.20 0.82 -22.58
N PHE A 72 14.13 0.47 -23.29
CA PHE A 72 12.82 0.22 -22.68
C PHE A 72 12.92 -0.96 -21.71
N MET A 73 12.46 -0.75 -20.48
CA MET A 73 12.38 -1.81 -19.48
C MET A 73 10.94 -2.28 -19.34
N GLU A 74 10.01 -1.35 -19.09
CA GLU A 74 8.64 -1.70 -18.73
C GLU A 74 7.67 -0.51 -18.84
N GLN A 75 6.41 -0.79 -19.14
CA GLN A 75 5.31 0.16 -18.97
C GLN A 75 4.90 0.21 -17.49
N MET A 76 5.08 1.35 -16.83
CA MET A 76 4.79 1.51 -15.41
C MET A 76 3.32 1.82 -15.13
N TYR A 77 2.64 2.53 -16.04
CA TYR A 77 1.23 2.86 -15.90
C TYR A 77 0.58 3.17 -17.26
N ASP A 78 -0.75 3.16 -17.32
CA ASP A 78 -1.52 3.46 -18.55
C ASP A 78 -1.82 4.97 -18.64
N PRO A 79 -1.21 5.76 -19.54
CA PRO A 79 -1.44 7.21 -19.59
C PRO A 79 -2.91 7.62 -19.75
N ASP A 80 -3.77 6.74 -20.27
CA ASP A 80 -5.20 7.00 -20.48
C ASP A 80 -6.09 6.47 -19.34
N PHE A 81 -5.51 6.00 -18.22
CA PHE A 81 -6.25 5.35 -17.15
C PHE A 81 -7.42 6.18 -16.63
N TYR A 82 -7.22 7.49 -16.43
CA TYR A 82 -8.30 8.36 -15.96
C TYR A 82 -9.47 8.36 -16.94
N ALA A 83 -9.22 8.62 -18.23
CA ALA A 83 -10.26 8.64 -19.26
C ALA A 83 -10.97 7.28 -19.41
N LYS A 84 -10.24 6.17 -19.23
CA LYS A 84 -10.79 4.80 -19.30
C LYS A 84 -11.63 4.43 -18.08
N ASN A 85 -11.27 4.91 -16.89
CA ASN A 85 -11.84 4.42 -15.63
C ASN A 85 -12.70 5.44 -14.88
N TYR A 86 -12.67 6.71 -15.25
CA TYR A 86 -13.45 7.76 -14.61
C TYR A 86 -14.29 8.55 -15.62
N ALA A 87 -15.35 9.16 -15.11
CA ALA A 87 -16.18 10.14 -15.80
C ALA A 87 -16.63 11.19 -14.79
N GLU A 88 -16.82 12.42 -15.25
CA GLU A 88 -17.47 13.47 -14.48
C GLU A 88 -18.93 13.58 -14.93
N ARG A 89 -19.84 13.62 -13.96
CA ARG A 89 -21.27 13.76 -14.18
C ARG A 89 -21.85 14.65 -13.09
N ASP A 90 -22.51 15.72 -13.50
CA ASP A 90 -23.18 16.67 -12.59
C ASP A 90 -22.22 17.22 -11.50
N GLY A 91 -20.95 17.42 -11.85
CA GLY A 91 -19.90 17.89 -10.93
C GLY A 91 -19.32 16.83 -9.99
N ALA A 92 -19.79 15.58 -10.06
CA ALA A 92 -19.25 14.46 -9.31
C ALA A 92 -18.33 13.58 -10.17
N ILE A 93 -17.24 13.12 -9.57
CA ILE A 93 -16.35 12.13 -10.18
C ILE A 93 -16.93 10.73 -9.93
N CYS A 94 -17.06 9.94 -10.98
CA CYS A 94 -17.55 8.58 -10.92
C CYS A 94 -16.52 7.62 -11.53
N ARG A 95 -16.34 6.47 -10.91
CA ARG A 95 -15.62 5.34 -11.49
C ARG A 95 -16.52 4.56 -12.45
N LYS A 96 -15.99 4.16 -13.60
CA LYS A 96 -16.63 3.26 -14.56
C LYS A 96 -16.45 1.82 -14.07
N ALA A 97 -17.55 1.17 -13.71
CA ALA A 97 -17.57 -0.25 -13.40
C ALA A 97 -17.45 -1.09 -14.68
N ALA A 98 -17.11 -2.38 -14.52
CA ALA A 98 -16.92 -3.29 -15.67
C ALA A 98 -18.19 -3.48 -16.54
N ASN A 99 -19.37 -3.24 -15.97
CA ASN A 99 -20.65 -3.29 -16.69
C ASN A 99 -21.04 -1.94 -17.33
N GLY A 100 -20.16 -0.94 -17.29
CA GLY A 100 -20.41 0.40 -17.82
C GLY A 100 -21.13 1.36 -16.85
N ASN A 101 -21.60 0.87 -15.70
CA ASN A 101 -22.24 1.73 -14.71
C ASN A 101 -21.25 2.73 -14.12
N LEU A 102 -21.74 3.92 -13.80
CA LEU A 102 -20.99 4.94 -13.08
C LEU A 102 -21.24 4.80 -11.58
N VAL A 103 -20.15 4.62 -10.83
CA VAL A 103 -20.16 4.50 -9.37
C VAL A 103 -19.51 5.75 -8.78
N PRO A 104 -20.21 6.56 -7.98
CA PRO A 104 -19.61 7.72 -7.33
C PRO A 104 -18.37 7.33 -6.52
N VAL A 105 -17.30 8.09 -6.68
CA VAL A 105 -16.13 7.95 -5.80
C VAL A 105 -16.42 8.57 -4.44
N ARG A 106 -15.64 8.18 -3.44
CA ARG A 106 -15.77 8.61 -2.06
C ARG A 106 -14.55 9.45 -1.68
N ARG A 107 -14.80 10.54 -0.98
CA ARG A 107 -13.77 11.32 -0.25
C ARG A 107 -13.85 11.10 1.26
N GLN A 108 -14.92 10.44 1.69
CA GLN A 108 -15.17 10.09 3.08
C GLN A 108 -15.71 8.67 3.12
N PHE A 109 -15.18 7.87 4.04
CA PHE A 109 -15.60 6.50 4.24
C PHE A 109 -15.29 6.10 5.67
N ALA A 110 -16.22 5.41 6.33
CA ALA A 110 -16.02 4.86 7.66
C ALA A 110 -16.76 3.53 7.82
N ASP A 111 -16.18 2.62 8.61
CA ASP A 111 -16.79 1.33 8.92
C ASP A 111 -16.27 0.80 10.26
N GLY A 112 -17.19 0.33 11.11
CA GLY A 112 -16.92 -0.41 12.35
C GLY A 112 -17.28 -1.89 12.23
N PHE A 113 -17.55 -2.40 11.02
CA PHE A 113 -17.77 -3.82 10.72
C PHE A 113 -19.00 -4.48 11.38
N GLU A 114 -19.96 -3.67 11.85
CA GLU A 114 -21.14 -4.13 12.58
C GLU A 114 -22.19 -4.85 11.72
N HIS A 115 -22.25 -4.52 10.43
CA HIS A 115 -23.37 -4.85 9.57
C HIS A 115 -23.26 -6.21 8.86
N ALA A 116 -22.05 -6.79 8.79
CA ALA A 116 -21.78 -8.01 8.06
C ALA A 116 -21.34 -9.15 8.99
N LYS A 117 -21.81 -10.37 8.72
CA LYS A 117 -21.29 -11.56 9.42
C LYS A 117 -20.19 -12.24 8.58
N PRO A 118 -20.47 -12.83 7.41
CA PRO A 118 -19.45 -13.32 6.51
C PRO A 118 -18.78 -12.17 5.73
N ILE A 119 -17.52 -12.37 5.35
CA ILE A 119 -16.75 -11.41 4.55
C ILE A 119 -17.45 -11.00 3.24
N ARG A 120 -18.22 -11.89 2.62
CA ARG A 120 -18.95 -11.61 1.38
C ARG A 120 -20.02 -10.52 1.54
N GLU A 121 -20.53 -10.32 2.75
CA GLU A 121 -21.48 -9.25 3.05
C GLU A 121 -20.79 -7.90 3.23
N LEU A 122 -19.48 -7.87 3.48
CA LEU A 122 -18.70 -6.62 3.48
C LEU A 122 -18.38 -6.14 2.06
N ILE A 123 -18.32 -7.03 1.07
CA ILE A 123 -17.86 -6.68 -0.28
C ILE A 123 -19.04 -6.25 -1.17
N GLY A 124 -19.05 -4.97 -1.53
CA GLY A 124 -20.08 -4.36 -2.37
C GLY A 124 -19.89 -2.86 -2.53
N ILE A 125 -20.48 -2.31 -3.59
CA ILE A 125 -20.48 -0.85 -3.83
C ILE A 125 -21.20 -0.12 -2.69
N ASP A 126 -22.30 -0.69 -2.19
CA ASP A 126 -23.12 -0.09 -1.14
C ASP A 126 -22.40 -0.07 0.20
N THR A 127 -21.73 -1.16 0.56
CA THR A 127 -20.92 -1.27 1.79
C THR A 127 -19.64 -0.46 1.71
N GLY A 128 -19.08 -0.30 0.51
CA GLY A 128 -17.90 0.52 0.25
C GLY A 128 -16.60 -0.27 0.13
N TRP A 129 -16.53 -1.50 0.66
CA TRP A 129 -15.38 -2.38 0.44
C TRP A 129 -15.53 -3.12 -0.89
N THR A 130 -14.47 -3.18 -1.68
CA THR A 130 -14.52 -3.69 -3.06
C THR A 130 -13.82 -5.03 -3.24
N ALA A 131 -12.81 -5.32 -2.43
CA ALA A 131 -12.16 -6.62 -2.44
C ALA A 131 -11.43 -6.89 -1.11
N PHE A 132 -10.72 -8.03 -1.09
CA PHE A 132 -9.79 -8.41 -0.05
C PHE A 132 -8.62 -9.17 -0.68
N THR A 133 -7.47 -9.22 -0.01
CA THR A 133 -6.28 -9.94 -0.49
C THR A 133 -5.89 -11.06 0.47
N LEU A 134 -5.60 -12.24 -0.10
CA LEU A 134 -5.21 -13.47 0.62
C LEU A 134 -3.91 -14.05 0.04
N GLN A 135 -2.84 -13.26 0.00
CA GLN A 135 -1.56 -13.75 -0.50
C GLN A 135 -0.89 -14.63 0.56
N SER A 136 -0.72 -15.91 0.26
CA SER A 136 -0.25 -16.90 1.25
C SER A 136 0.57 -18.01 0.59
N PRO A 137 1.24 -18.90 1.36
CA PRO A 137 1.90 -20.07 0.79
C PRO A 137 0.98 -20.94 -0.08
N LYS A 138 -0.32 -21.04 0.23
CA LYS A 138 -1.30 -21.78 -0.59
C LYS A 138 -1.88 -20.97 -1.76
N ALA A 139 -1.75 -19.65 -1.75
CA ALA A 139 -2.15 -18.76 -2.83
C ALA A 139 -1.05 -17.68 -3.09
N PRO A 140 0.15 -18.07 -3.57
CA PRO A 140 1.34 -17.22 -3.49
C PRO A 140 1.39 -16.11 -4.56
N SER A 141 0.59 -16.23 -5.61
CA SER A 141 0.60 -15.32 -6.77
C SER A 141 -0.70 -14.54 -6.91
N VAL A 142 -0.65 -13.41 -7.63
CA VAL A 142 -1.82 -12.58 -7.95
C VAL A 142 -2.96 -13.40 -8.51
N ASN A 143 -2.69 -14.21 -9.53
CA ASN A 143 -3.71 -15.06 -10.15
C ASN A 143 -4.32 -16.06 -9.16
N ALA A 144 -3.52 -16.63 -8.25
CA ALA A 144 -3.99 -17.61 -7.29
C ALA A 144 -4.93 -16.99 -6.25
N TYR A 145 -4.53 -15.90 -5.60
CA TYR A 145 -5.39 -15.29 -4.56
C TYR A 145 -6.59 -14.54 -5.15
N VAL A 146 -6.50 -13.99 -6.38
CA VAL A 146 -7.66 -13.42 -7.08
C VAL A 146 -8.67 -14.51 -7.42
N ARG A 147 -8.21 -15.68 -7.87
CA ARG A 147 -9.08 -16.84 -8.10
C ARG A 147 -9.75 -17.29 -6.80
N LEU A 148 -8.99 -17.40 -5.71
CA LEU A 148 -9.51 -17.77 -4.39
C LEU A 148 -10.60 -16.79 -3.92
N ARG A 149 -10.34 -15.48 -3.94
CA ARG A 149 -11.33 -14.45 -3.61
C ARG A 149 -12.62 -14.62 -4.41
N LYS A 150 -12.53 -14.80 -5.73
CA LYS A 150 -13.70 -15.00 -6.60
C LYS A 150 -14.53 -16.22 -6.19
N LEU A 151 -13.89 -17.31 -5.75
CA LEU A 151 -14.59 -18.50 -5.28
C LEU A 151 -15.27 -18.26 -3.92
N ILE A 152 -14.58 -17.60 -2.97
CA ILE A 152 -15.14 -17.24 -1.66
C ILE A 152 -16.37 -16.32 -1.82
N LEU A 153 -16.27 -15.28 -2.66
CA LEU A 153 -17.38 -14.37 -2.94
C LEU A 153 -18.59 -15.06 -3.58
N LYS A 154 -18.38 -16.16 -4.30
CA LYS A 154 -19.45 -17.01 -4.86
C LYS A 154 -19.98 -18.06 -3.89
N GLY A 155 -19.42 -18.17 -2.68
CA GLY A 155 -19.74 -19.25 -1.74
C GLY A 155 -19.28 -20.64 -2.21
N GLN A 156 -18.32 -20.70 -3.13
CA GLN A 156 -17.82 -21.93 -3.76
C GLN A 156 -16.55 -22.47 -3.10
N SER A 157 -15.95 -21.72 -2.18
CA SER A 157 -14.74 -22.12 -1.46
C SER A 157 -14.67 -21.37 -0.12
N ASP A 158 -13.84 -21.86 0.78
CA ASP A 158 -13.46 -21.21 2.03
C ASP A 158 -12.00 -20.72 1.93
N PHE A 159 -11.51 -20.03 2.96
CA PHE A 159 -10.11 -19.68 3.11
C PHE A 159 -9.20 -20.92 3.09
N LEU A 160 -8.05 -20.81 2.44
CA LEU A 160 -7.06 -21.90 2.40
C LEU A 160 -6.14 -21.92 3.63
N ASP A 161 -5.74 -20.73 4.08
CA ASP A 161 -4.82 -20.49 5.19
C ASP A 161 -4.95 -19.06 5.74
N ASN A 162 -4.67 -18.02 4.93
CA ASN A 162 -4.90 -16.63 5.30
C ASN A 162 -6.39 -16.32 5.37
N ARG A 163 -6.81 -15.45 6.29
CA ARG A 163 -8.22 -15.12 6.55
C ARG A 163 -8.45 -13.63 6.69
N VAL A 164 -9.62 -13.19 6.24
CA VAL A 164 -10.17 -11.85 6.44
C VAL A 164 -11.65 -12.03 6.75
N GLU A 165 -12.06 -11.81 7.99
CA GLU A 165 -13.42 -12.12 8.47
C GLU A 165 -13.85 -11.14 9.55
N THR A 166 -15.16 -10.97 9.77
CA THR A 166 -15.62 -10.24 10.97
C THR A 166 -15.56 -11.18 12.18
N SER A 167 -15.22 -10.64 13.34
CA SER A 167 -15.08 -11.39 14.59
C SER A 167 -15.71 -10.63 15.75
N ALA A 168 -16.28 -11.38 16.69
CA ALA A 168 -16.75 -10.86 17.97
C ALA A 168 -15.78 -11.22 19.13
N ASP A 169 -14.59 -11.77 18.81
CA ASP A 169 -13.63 -12.25 19.82
C ASP A 169 -12.92 -11.09 20.54
N VAL A 170 -12.45 -10.12 19.75
CA VAL A 170 -11.74 -8.93 20.19
C VAL A 170 -12.28 -7.77 19.39
N VAL A 171 -12.91 -6.84 20.09
CA VAL A 171 -13.67 -5.73 19.52
C VAL A 171 -13.26 -4.45 20.26
N HIS A 172 -13.11 -3.33 19.55
CA HIS A 172 -12.84 -2.03 20.17
C HIS A 172 -14.15 -1.37 20.56
N SER A 173 -15.08 -1.28 19.60
CA SER A 173 -16.42 -0.71 19.82
C SER A 173 -17.50 -1.58 19.18
N GLY A 174 -18.74 -1.50 19.66
CA GLY A 174 -19.85 -2.28 19.10
C GLY A 174 -19.79 -3.77 19.44
N LYS A 175 -19.99 -4.63 18.43
CA LYS A 175 -20.12 -6.09 18.56
C LYS A 175 -19.16 -6.84 17.65
N ARG A 176 -18.54 -6.19 16.67
CA ARG A 176 -17.68 -6.84 15.68
C ARG A 176 -16.49 -5.96 15.34
N ALA A 177 -15.38 -6.62 15.04
CA ALA A 177 -14.23 -6.00 14.39
C ALA A 177 -13.82 -6.84 13.18
N LEU A 178 -13.00 -6.27 12.31
CA LEU A 178 -12.32 -7.02 11.26
C LEU A 178 -11.17 -7.82 11.87
N LYS A 179 -11.14 -9.13 11.67
CA LYS A 179 -10.02 -10.01 12.04
C LYS A 179 -9.30 -10.44 10.76
N THR A 180 -7.99 -10.24 10.76
CA THR A 180 -7.10 -10.67 9.70
C THR A 180 -6.06 -11.63 10.25
N PHE A 181 -5.77 -12.69 9.50
CA PHE A 181 -4.79 -13.71 9.86
C PHE A 181 -3.92 -14.05 8.65
N SER A 182 -2.61 -14.02 8.85
CA SER A 182 -1.61 -14.28 7.81
C SER A 182 -0.60 -15.34 8.25
N MET A 183 -0.42 -16.36 7.44
CA MET A 183 0.67 -17.31 7.58
C MET A 183 2.03 -16.63 7.27
N PRO A 184 3.13 -17.15 7.83
CA PRO A 184 4.46 -16.75 7.38
C PRO A 184 4.62 -16.91 5.86
N PRO A 185 5.31 -15.99 5.17
CA PRO A 185 5.62 -16.17 3.76
C PRO A 185 6.57 -17.35 3.53
N SER A 186 6.32 -18.14 2.48
CA SER A 186 7.25 -19.18 2.03
C SER A 186 8.56 -18.57 1.51
N HIS A 187 9.64 -19.35 1.39
CA HIS A 187 10.95 -18.86 0.93
C HIS A 187 10.91 -18.11 -0.42
N ALA A 188 9.99 -18.48 -1.31
CA ALA A 188 9.83 -17.82 -2.61
C ALA A 188 9.01 -16.52 -2.54
N MET A 189 8.38 -16.23 -1.41
CA MET A 189 7.54 -15.06 -1.20
C MET A 189 8.30 -13.98 -0.44
N VAL A 190 8.08 -12.72 -0.83
CA VAL A 190 8.61 -11.56 -0.11
C VAL A 190 7.77 -11.28 1.14
N CYS A 191 6.45 -11.38 1.01
CA CYS A 191 5.49 -11.21 2.09
C CYS A 191 4.25 -12.06 1.87
N ALA A 192 3.49 -12.28 2.93
CA ALA A 192 2.11 -12.75 2.90
C ALA A 192 1.18 -11.57 3.24
N LYS A 193 -0.10 -11.65 2.83
CA LYS A 193 -1.10 -10.60 3.03
C LYS A 193 -2.45 -11.17 3.43
N ALA A 194 -3.14 -10.47 4.31
CA ALA A 194 -4.53 -10.74 4.70
C ALA A 194 -5.20 -9.40 5.01
N SER A 195 -5.89 -8.82 4.04
CA SER A 195 -6.33 -7.43 4.09
C SER A 195 -7.65 -7.20 3.37
N LEU A 196 -8.34 -6.12 3.72
CA LEU A 196 -9.58 -5.63 3.13
C LEU A 196 -9.30 -4.33 2.39
N ASP A 197 -9.88 -4.15 1.20
CA ASP A 197 -9.63 -2.99 0.37
C ASP A 197 -10.90 -2.33 -0.17
N THR A 198 -10.87 -1.00 -0.26
CA THR A 198 -11.81 -0.21 -1.05
C THR A 198 -11.06 0.48 -2.16
N GLU A 199 -11.55 0.35 -3.39
CA GLU A 199 -11.04 1.06 -4.55
C GLU A 199 -12.01 2.17 -5.03
N LEU A 200 -12.88 2.63 -4.12
CA LEU A 200 -13.87 3.68 -4.41
C LEU A 200 -13.37 5.08 -4.03
N LEU A 201 -12.12 5.23 -3.58
CA LEU A 201 -11.60 6.52 -3.17
C LEU A 201 -11.17 7.39 -4.36
N HIS A 202 -11.06 8.69 -4.14
CA HIS A 202 -10.45 9.60 -5.10
C HIS A 202 -9.80 10.80 -4.40
N PHE A 203 -8.52 10.64 -4.09
CA PHE A 203 -7.65 11.71 -3.59
C PHE A 203 -6.54 12.00 -4.59
N VAL A 204 -6.27 13.29 -4.82
CA VAL A 204 -5.29 13.76 -5.80
C VAL A 204 -4.35 14.78 -5.17
N LYS A 205 -3.36 15.23 -5.93
CA LYS A 205 -2.43 16.28 -5.51
C LYS A 205 -3.16 17.49 -4.92
N GLY A 206 -2.67 17.97 -3.78
CA GLY A 206 -3.19 19.11 -3.06
C GLY A 206 -4.28 18.78 -2.03
N ASP A 207 -4.87 17.59 -2.09
CA ASP A 207 -5.83 17.13 -1.08
C ASP A 207 -5.15 16.95 0.28
N GLU A 208 -5.91 17.24 1.33
CA GLU A 208 -5.62 16.82 2.70
C GLU A 208 -6.34 15.49 2.95
N VAL A 209 -5.63 14.48 3.42
CA VAL A 209 -6.18 13.14 3.71
C VAL A 209 -6.00 12.84 5.17
N TRP A 210 -7.11 12.62 5.84
CA TRP A 210 -7.17 12.18 7.22
C TRP A 210 -7.54 10.71 7.26
N PHE A 211 -6.79 9.92 8.02
CA PHE A 211 -7.07 8.51 8.26
C PHE A 211 -7.14 8.25 9.76
N SER A 212 -8.00 7.33 10.17
CA SER A 212 -8.14 6.84 11.54
C SER A 212 -8.45 5.35 11.51
N GLY A 213 -7.88 4.61 12.45
CA GLY A 213 -8.26 3.21 12.69
C GLY A 213 -7.73 2.71 14.03
N TRP A 214 -8.47 1.79 14.63
CA TRP A 214 -8.05 1.08 15.83
C TRP A 214 -7.49 -0.28 15.45
N TYR A 215 -6.36 -0.64 16.08
CA TYR A 215 -5.60 -1.83 15.75
C TYR A 215 -5.24 -2.62 17.01
N PHE A 216 -5.39 -3.93 16.97
CA PHE A 216 -5.02 -4.82 18.06
C PHE A 216 -4.27 -6.04 17.55
N VAL A 217 -3.04 -6.22 18.02
CA VAL A 217 -2.22 -7.41 17.76
C VAL A 217 -2.27 -8.30 19.00
N PRO A 218 -2.79 -9.54 18.93
CA PRO A 218 -2.84 -10.42 20.10
C PRO A 218 -1.47 -10.72 20.71
N GLU A 219 -1.47 -11.05 21.99
CA GLU A 219 -0.25 -11.55 22.64
C GLU A 219 0.30 -12.77 21.89
N ARG A 220 1.63 -12.83 21.70
CA ARG A 220 2.34 -13.92 20.99
C ARG A 220 2.01 -14.05 19.50
N SER A 221 1.30 -13.09 18.92
CA SER A 221 1.15 -13.02 17.46
C SER A 221 2.39 -12.41 16.82
N GLY A 222 2.70 -12.80 15.58
CA GLY A 222 3.66 -12.09 14.75
C GLY A 222 3.20 -10.67 14.48
N MET A 223 4.13 -9.72 14.54
CA MET A 223 3.81 -8.33 14.23
C MET A 223 3.67 -8.16 12.71
N PRO A 224 2.55 -7.62 12.20
CA PRO A 224 2.43 -7.24 10.80
C PRO A 224 3.53 -6.25 10.41
N PHE A 225 4.01 -6.32 9.17
CA PHE A 225 4.99 -5.36 8.67
C PHE A 225 4.32 -4.03 8.29
N THR A 226 3.14 -4.10 7.68
CA THR A 226 2.31 -2.95 7.30
C THR A 226 0.84 -3.20 7.62
N VAL A 227 0.13 -2.14 8.02
CA VAL A 227 -1.25 -2.21 8.55
C VAL A 227 -2.28 -1.37 7.77
N MET A 228 -1.80 -0.44 6.95
CA MET A 228 -2.61 0.41 6.08
C MET A 228 -1.77 0.82 4.88
N ASP A 229 -2.32 0.68 3.68
CA ASP A 229 -1.74 1.21 2.44
C ASP A 229 -2.79 2.13 1.77
N LEU A 230 -2.39 3.35 1.40
CA LEU A 230 -3.16 4.27 0.56
C LEU A 230 -2.46 4.35 -0.80
N GLU A 231 -3.03 3.67 -1.79
CA GLU A 231 -2.37 3.32 -3.05
C GLU A 231 -3.14 3.82 -4.27
N THR A 232 -2.43 3.82 -5.41
CA THR A 232 -3.04 3.93 -6.73
C THR A 232 -3.09 2.57 -7.41
N THR A 233 -4.25 2.14 -7.90
CA THR A 233 -4.38 0.88 -8.66
C THR A 233 -3.96 1.02 -10.13
N TRP A 234 -3.66 2.25 -10.56
CA TRP A 234 -3.24 2.57 -11.92
C TRP A 234 -1.80 2.12 -12.20
N PHE A 235 -0.92 2.28 -11.22
CA PHE A 235 0.49 2.04 -11.44
C PHE A 235 0.81 0.58 -11.15
N LYS A 236 1.76 0.02 -11.90
CA LYS A 236 2.28 -1.32 -11.64
C LYS A 236 2.78 -1.41 -10.19
N GLU A 237 2.42 -2.51 -9.53
CA GLU A 237 2.69 -2.80 -8.11
C GLU A 237 1.96 -1.90 -7.10
N SER A 238 1.03 -1.05 -7.54
CA SER A 238 0.22 -0.18 -6.67
C SER A 238 1.06 0.65 -5.67
N PRO A 239 1.91 1.58 -6.13
CA PRO A 239 2.65 2.46 -5.24
C PRO A 239 1.71 3.36 -4.44
N GLY A 240 2.12 3.67 -3.22
CA GLY A 240 1.28 4.36 -2.25
C GLY A 240 2.01 4.66 -0.95
N ILE A 241 1.41 5.49 -0.12
CA ILE A 241 1.91 5.76 1.22
C ILE A 241 1.31 4.75 2.18
N ARG A 242 2.12 4.20 3.09
CA ARG A 242 1.69 3.12 3.98
C ARG A 242 2.18 3.30 5.40
N ILE A 243 1.37 2.87 6.36
CA ILE A 243 1.77 2.77 7.77
C ILE A 243 2.47 1.43 7.97
N MET A 244 3.73 1.50 8.38
CA MET A 244 4.58 0.36 8.68
C MET A 244 4.83 0.24 10.17
N LEU A 245 5.01 -1.00 10.66
CA LEU A 245 5.51 -1.30 12.00
C LEU A 245 7.00 -1.68 11.87
N ALA A 246 7.86 -0.66 11.79
CA ALA A 246 9.29 -0.84 11.61
C ALA A 246 9.90 -1.63 12.76
N ASP A 247 10.77 -2.59 12.42
CA ASP A 247 11.43 -3.51 13.36
C ASP A 247 10.44 -4.26 14.26
N GLY A 248 9.18 -4.41 13.81
CA GLY A 248 8.08 -5.01 14.57
C GLY A 248 7.67 -4.20 15.80
N LYS A 249 8.01 -2.91 15.88
CA LYS A 249 7.87 -2.11 17.10
C LYS A 249 7.35 -0.70 16.90
N TYR A 250 7.72 -0.01 15.83
CA TYR A 250 7.50 1.43 15.74
C TYR A 250 6.66 1.77 14.52
N ALA A 251 5.51 2.40 14.76
CA ALA A 251 4.69 2.93 13.68
C ALA A 251 5.44 4.06 12.95
N MET A 252 5.42 4.03 11.62
CA MET A 252 6.03 5.04 10.74
C MET A 252 5.36 5.03 9.37
N PHE A 253 5.67 6.03 8.53
CA PHE A 253 5.25 6.03 7.13
C PHE A 253 6.39 5.64 6.19
N GLU A 254 6.05 4.98 5.09
CA GLU A 254 6.89 4.88 3.89
C GLU A 254 6.05 5.20 2.65
N LEU A 255 6.62 5.93 1.70
CA LEU A 255 6.06 6.00 0.36
C LEU A 255 6.68 4.89 -0.48
N LYS A 256 5.89 3.92 -0.94
CA LYS A 256 6.30 2.80 -1.80
C LYS A 256 6.52 3.27 -3.25
N TRP A 257 7.44 4.21 -3.45
CA TRP A 257 7.78 4.79 -4.75
C TRP A 257 9.20 5.33 -4.79
N GLY A 258 9.87 5.21 -5.95
CA GLY A 258 11.20 5.76 -6.19
C GLY A 258 12.22 5.34 -5.12
N ALA A 259 12.80 6.33 -4.43
CA ALA A 259 13.78 6.13 -3.35
C ALA A 259 13.18 5.55 -2.04
N LYS A 260 11.86 5.35 -2.00
CA LYS A 260 11.10 4.85 -0.85
C LYS A 260 11.33 5.65 0.43
N PRO A 261 11.04 6.97 0.44
CA PRO A 261 11.28 7.80 1.62
C PRO A 261 10.49 7.27 2.82
N LYS A 262 11.13 7.33 3.99
CA LYS A 262 10.60 6.84 5.27
C LYS A 262 10.51 7.99 6.25
N TYR A 263 9.35 8.15 6.88
CA TYR A 263 9.08 9.18 7.88
C TYR A 263 8.97 8.52 9.25
N ARG A 264 10.08 8.55 9.98
CA ARG A 264 10.26 7.85 11.25
C ARG A 264 9.97 8.77 12.43
N GLN A 265 9.68 8.15 13.56
CA GLN A 265 9.61 8.85 14.83
C GLN A 265 10.97 9.47 15.20
N PRO A 266 11.01 10.57 15.95
CA PRO A 266 12.26 11.16 16.41
C PRO A 266 13.08 10.19 17.25
N LYS A 267 14.39 10.10 16.95
CA LYS A 267 15.30 9.18 17.63
C LYS A 267 15.34 9.44 19.15
N GLY A 268 15.22 8.39 19.95
CA GLY A 268 15.19 8.45 21.41
C GLY A 268 13.85 8.89 22.01
N ARG A 269 12.82 9.08 21.19
CA ARG A 269 11.44 9.39 21.60
C ARG A 269 10.43 8.43 20.95
N GLU A 270 10.89 7.27 20.51
CA GLU A 270 10.05 6.30 19.82
C GLU A 270 9.02 5.68 20.78
N VAL A 271 7.76 5.76 20.40
CA VAL A 271 6.63 5.10 21.03
C VAL A 271 6.46 3.73 20.39
N VAL A 272 6.50 2.69 21.24
CA VAL A 272 6.28 1.30 20.84
C VAL A 272 4.80 1.10 20.50
N PHE A 273 4.54 0.36 19.43
CA PHE A 273 3.24 -0.21 19.10
C PHE A 273 3.04 -1.49 19.94
N PRO A 274 2.21 -1.46 21.00
CA PRO A 274 2.09 -2.59 21.93
C PRO A 274 1.31 -3.75 21.31
N ALA A 275 1.68 -4.98 21.72
CA ALA A 275 0.80 -6.13 21.59
C ALA A 275 -0.20 -6.17 22.77
N ALA A 276 -1.29 -6.94 22.59
CA ALA A 276 -2.36 -7.18 23.55
C ALA A 276 -3.09 -5.92 24.03
N LYS A 277 -3.09 -4.84 23.23
CA LYS A 277 -3.80 -3.59 23.49
C LYS A 277 -4.34 -3.01 22.20
N TRP A 278 -5.47 -2.32 22.29
CA TRP A 278 -5.98 -1.49 21.22
C TRP A 278 -5.10 -0.25 21.09
N VAL A 279 -4.72 0.07 19.86
CA VAL A 279 -3.89 1.21 19.49
C VAL A 279 -4.65 2.05 18.48
N HIS A 280 -4.84 3.31 18.78
CA HIS A 280 -5.43 4.25 17.83
C HIS A 280 -4.33 4.85 16.96
N LEU A 281 -4.43 4.62 15.65
CA LEU A 281 -3.61 5.30 14.66
C LEU A 281 -4.44 6.33 13.93
N LYS A 282 -4.02 7.59 14.04
CA LYS A 282 -4.58 8.70 13.27
C LYS A 282 -3.49 9.30 12.40
N ALA A 283 -3.80 9.66 11.18
CA ALA A 283 -2.85 10.26 10.25
C ALA A 283 -3.45 11.46 9.52
N HIS A 284 -2.57 12.37 9.11
CA HIS A 284 -2.87 13.50 8.26
C HIS A 284 -1.79 13.63 7.20
N LEU A 285 -2.21 13.71 5.94
CA LEU A 285 -1.34 13.79 4.79
C LEU A 285 -1.78 14.93 3.88
N LYS A 286 -0.86 15.82 3.52
CA LYS A 286 -1.05 16.72 2.37
C LYS A 286 -0.40 16.09 1.16
N LEU A 287 -1.18 15.82 0.12
CA LEU A 287 -0.72 15.08 -1.04
C LEU A 287 0.14 15.94 -1.99
N SER A 288 1.41 15.55 -2.17
CA SER A 288 2.36 16.21 -3.07
C SER A 288 3.42 15.22 -3.58
N GLU A 289 3.78 15.37 -4.86
CA GLU A 289 4.92 14.66 -5.46
C GLU A 289 6.28 15.29 -5.10
N LYS A 290 6.28 16.43 -4.40
CA LYS A 290 7.47 17.18 -3.99
C LYS A 290 7.66 17.11 -2.47
N SER A 291 8.69 17.80 -1.97
CA SER A 291 9.04 17.82 -0.55
C SER A 291 8.11 18.65 0.35
N ASP A 292 7.06 19.25 -0.19
CA ASP A 292 6.12 20.15 0.51
C ASP A 292 4.86 19.45 1.03
N GLY A 293 4.72 18.14 0.82
CA GLY A 293 3.68 17.33 1.46
C GLY A 293 3.80 17.34 2.98
N VAL A 294 2.67 17.13 3.66
CA VAL A 294 2.57 17.00 5.13
C VAL A 294 2.50 15.51 5.45
N ILE A 295 3.23 15.07 6.47
CA ILE A 295 3.14 13.72 7.01
C ILE A 295 3.05 13.82 8.53
N GLU A 296 1.87 13.57 9.08
CA GLU A 296 1.65 13.51 10.51
C GLU A 296 1.01 12.16 10.89
N LEU A 297 1.53 11.55 11.96
CA LEU A 297 1.02 10.30 12.51
C LEU A 297 0.90 10.45 14.03
N TRP A 298 -0.24 10.07 14.57
CA TRP A 298 -0.50 9.98 15.98
C TRP A 298 -0.73 8.52 16.37
N GLN A 299 -0.21 8.14 17.54
CA GLN A 299 -0.51 6.88 18.21
C GLN A 299 -1.12 7.21 19.58
N ASP A 300 -2.33 6.74 19.83
CA ASP A 300 -3.06 6.97 21.08
C ASP A 300 -3.13 8.46 21.46
N GLY A 301 -3.36 9.32 20.45
CA GLY A 301 -3.42 10.78 20.60
C GLY A 301 -2.06 11.50 20.68
N ALA A 302 -0.94 10.79 20.86
CA ALA A 302 0.40 11.38 20.85
C ALA A 302 0.93 11.49 19.42
N LYS A 303 1.34 12.70 18.98
CA LYS A 303 1.96 12.88 17.66
C LYS A 303 3.35 12.25 17.65
N ILE A 304 3.54 11.18 16.89
CA ILE A 304 4.78 10.39 16.81
C ILE A 304 5.58 10.67 15.53
N VAL A 305 4.94 11.15 14.47
CA VAL A 305 5.60 11.67 13.25
C VAL A 305 5.03 13.05 12.95
N ASP A 306 5.93 14.00 12.66
CA ASP A 306 5.63 15.35 12.19
C ASP A 306 6.72 15.73 11.18
N ALA A 307 6.42 15.55 9.89
CA ALA A 307 7.40 15.66 8.84
C ALA A 307 6.83 16.32 7.57
N ARG A 308 7.76 16.75 6.71
CA ARG A 308 7.49 17.18 5.34
C ARG A 308 8.20 16.28 4.35
N GLY A 309 7.61 16.09 3.18
CA GLY A 309 8.20 15.24 2.15
C GLY A 309 7.21 14.83 1.07
N GLN A 310 7.69 13.97 0.16
CA GLN A 310 6.88 13.38 -0.90
C GLN A 310 5.85 12.41 -0.32
N THR A 311 4.58 12.66 -0.64
CA THR A 311 3.42 11.86 -0.24
C THR A 311 2.62 11.32 -1.42
N LEU A 312 2.97 11.70 -2.66
CA LEU A 312 2.45 11.13 -3.90
C LEU A 312 3.59 10.60 -4.78
N PRO A 313 3.38 9.47 -5.49
CA PRO A 313 4.32 8.98 -6.49
C PRO A 313 4.64 10.01 -7.58
N LEU A 314 3.61 10.53 -8.26
CA LEU A 314 3.72 11.55 -9.31
C LEU A 314 2.59 12.58 -9.15
N ALA A 315 2.74 13.74 -9.81
CA ALA A 315 1.77 14.83 -9.72
C ALA A 315 0.35 14.46 -10.18
N HIS A 316 0.22 13.50 -11.10
CA HIS A 316 -1.05 13.01 -11.64
C HIS A 316 -1.54 11.73 -10.96
N THR A 317 -0.87 11.26 -9.90
CA THR A 317 -1.32 10.07 -9.18
C THR A 317 -2.66 10.32 -8.49
N ILE A 318 -3.55 9.33 -8.59
CA ILE A 318 -4.82 9.29 -7.88
C ILE A 318 -4.72 8.18 -6.85
N TYR A 319 -4.81 8.52 -5.56
CA TYR A 319 -5.03 7.53 -4.52
C TYR A 319 -6.50 7.15 -4.52
N ASN A 320 -6.75 5.98 -5.08
CA ASN A 320 -8.07 5.42 -5.25
C ASN A 320 -8.28 4.14 -4.44
N SER A 321 -7.25 3.62 -3.79
CA SER A 321 -7.34 2.40 -2.99
C SER A 321 -6.86 2.64 -1.55
N LEU A 322 -7.70 2.25 -0.59
CA LEU A 322 -7.30 2.08 0.81
C LEU A 322 -7.35 0.60 1.13
N GLU A 323 -6.22 0.05 1.57
CA GLU A 323 -6.06 -1.32 2.06
C GLU A 323 -5.82 -1.27 3.57
N ILE A 324 -6.55 -2.07 4.35
CA ILE A 324 -6.39 -2.20 5.82
C ILE A 324 -6.27 -3.66 6.23
N GLY A 325 -5.71 -3.91 7.42
CA GLY A 325 -5.44 -5.26 7.91
C GLY A 325 -3.96 -5.60 7.75
N ILE A 326 -3.60 -6.86 7.56
CA ILE A 326 -2.20 -7.26 7.33
C ILE A 326 -1.88 -7.02 5.85
N THR A 327 -1.55 -5.78 5.49
CA THR A 327 -1.21 -5.39 4.11
C THR A 327 0.17 -5.92 3.68
N ALA A 328 1.01 -6.31 4.65
CA ALA A 328 2.16 -7.19 4.46
C ALA A 328 2.60 -7.83 5.78
N HIS A 329 2.98 -9.09 5.72
CA HIS A 329 3.66 -9.86 6.77
C HIS A 329 4.93 -10.49 6.21
N ASN A 330 6.07 -10.25 6.86
CA ASN A 330 7.38 -10.72 6.39
C ASN A 330 8.15 -11.56 7.43
N ASP A 331 7.61 -11.75 8.63
CA ASP A 331 8.20 -12.66 9.61
C ASP A 331 7.96 -14.11 9.16
N ARG A 332 9.04 -14.84 8.92
CA ARG A 332 9.02 -16.22 8.43
C ARG A 332 8.83 -17.25 9.55
N SER A 333 8.94 -16.84 10.82
CA SER A 333 8.99 -17.74 11.97
C SER A 333 7.62 -18.02 12.59
N GLN A 334 6.65 -17.13 12.39
CA GLN A 334 5.35 -17.20 13.07
C GLN A 334 4.24 -16.47 12.30
N PRO A 335 2.98 -16.94 12.42
CA PRO A 335 1.84 -16.26 11.82
C PRO A 335 1.53 -14.93 12.53
N ALA A 336 0.85 -14.04 11.81
CA ALA A 336 0.36 -12.78 12.34
C ALA A 336 -1.17 -12.75 12.36
N THR A 337 -1.72 -12.15 13.41
CA THR A 337 -3.14 -11.85 13.59
C THR A 337 -3.25 -10.38 13.92
N LEU A 338 -4.19 -9.69 13.27
CA LEU A 338 -4.48 -8.30 13.52
C LEU A 338 -6.00 -8.10 13.50
N TYR A 339 -6.51 -7.49 14.55
CA TYR A 339 -7.86 -6.97 14.61
C TYR A 339 -7.84 -5.48 14.24
N VAL A 340 -8.82 -5.06 13.46
CA VAL A 340 -9.00 -3.67 13.00
C VAL A 340 -10.44 -3.27 13.26
N ASP A 341 -10.63 -2.06 13.78
CA ASP A 341 -11.94 -1.54 14.12
C ASP A 341 -12.02 -0.02 13.90
N ASP A 342 -13.24 0.52 13.83
CA ASP A 342 -13.54 1.95 13.74
C ASP A 342 -12.66 2.70 12.73
N VAL A 343 -12.65 2.21 11.48
CA VAL A 343 -11.84 2.76 10.40
C VAL A 343 -12.55 3.95 9.79
N ALA A 344 -11.81 5.02 9.53
CA ALA A 344 -12.29 6.18 8.79
C ALA A 344 -11.20 6.79 7.91
N ILE A 345 -11.60 7.30 6.75
CA ILE A 345 -10.79 8.13 5.88
C ILE A 345 -11.64 9.32 5.41
N SER A 346 -11.05 10.50 5.32
CA SER A 346 -11.77 11.75 5.05
C SER A 346 -10.87 12.79 4.40
N ASP A 347 -11.46 13.68 3.61
CA ASP A 347 -10.81 14.91 3.13
C ASP A 347 -10.89 16.07 4.14
N GLN A 348 -11.44 15.81 5.33
CA GLN A 348 -11.57 16.73 6.45
C GLN A 348 -11.04 16.09 7.74
N PRO A 349 -10.61 16.89 8.74
CA PRO A 349 -10.17 16.38 10.03
C PRO A 349 -11.18 15.41 10.67
N ILE A 350 -10.70 14.23 11.07
CA ILE A 350 -11.46 13.23 11.82
C ILE A 350 -11.30 13.56 13.31
N ASN A 351 -12.39 13.70 14.05
CA ASN A 351 -12.35 14.02 15.48
C ASN A 351 -12.06 12.80 16.34
#